data_AF-A0A1F7A6B4-F1
#
_entry.id   AF-A0A1F7A6B4-F1
#
_cell.length_a   1.000
_cell.length_b   1.000
_cell.length_c   1.000
_cell.angle_alpha   90.00
_cell.angle_beta   90.00
_cell.angle_gamma   90.00
#
_symmetry.space_group_name_H-M   'P 1'
#
loop_
_entity.id
_entity.type
_entity.pdbx_description
1 polymer ?
#
loop_
_entity_poly.entity_id
_entity_poly.type
_entity_poly.pdbx_seq_one_letter_code
_entity_poly.pdbx_strand_id
1 'polypeptide(L)'
;MPFTKNDPNINRAGRPHKGRAWSEVIEEVSERVDDKSGKNYKQLVAEALFNRAISGDITAIKEIGDRIDGKAKQQMKPTLVDKQVPIPIRLMNDYENDVIFKSFES
;
A
#
# COMPACT_ATOMS: atom_id res chain seq x y z
N MET A 1 17.90 -2.35 -17.85
CA MET A 1 16.63 -2.97 -18.27
C MET A 1 15.74 -1.88 -18.87
N PRO A 2 15.65 -1.75 -20.20
CA PRO A 2 14.67 -0.85 -20.81
C PRO A 2 13.30 -1.54 -20.88
N PHE A 3 12.24 -0.81 -20.50
CA PHE A 3 10.86 -1.28 -20.71
C PHE A 3 10.62 -1.45 -22.22
N THR A 4 10.10 -2.60 -22.64
CA THR A 4 9.73 -2.86 -24.02
C THR A 4 8.33 -2.28 -24.31
N LYS A 5 8.16 -1.72 -25.51
CA LYS A 5 6.84 -1.21 -25.95
C LYS A 5 5.83 -2.37 -25.89
N ASN A 6 4.78 -2.21 -25.08
CA ASN A 6 3.73 -3.20 -24.77
C ASN A 6 4.04 -4.25 -23.68
N ASP A 7 4.98 -4.00 -22.76
CA ASP A 7 5.20 -4.88 -21.59
C ASP A 7 3.86 -5.18 -20.87
N PRO A 8 3.49 -6.47 -20.70
CA PRO A 8 2.24 -6.87 -20.05
C PRO A 8 2.16 -6.43 -18.58
N ASN A 9 3.28 -6.15 -17.92
CA ASN A 9 3.33 -5.69 -16.53
C ASN A 9 3.08 -4.18 -16.37
N ILE A 10 2.90 -3.44 -17.46
CA ILE A 10 2.51 -2.04 -17.40
C ILE A 10 1.03 -1.97 -17.00
N ASN A 11 0.73 -1.28 -15.90
CA ASN A 11 -0.64 -0.91 -15.57
C ASN A 11 -1.18 0.08 -16.62
N ARG A 12 -1.80 -0.43 -17.68
CA ARG A 12 -2.35 0.38 -18.80
C ARG A 12 -3.58 1.18 -18.40
N ALA A 13 -4.28 0.77 -17.35
CA ALA A 13 -5.36 1.57 -16.75
C ALA A 13 -4.81 2.83 -16.04
N GLY A 14 -3.49 2.91 -15.84
CA GLY A 14 -2.79 4.10 -15.39
C GLY A 14 -3.14 4.51 -13.96
N ARG A 15 -2.78 5.75 -13.62
CA ARG A 15 -3.25 6.42 -12.40
C ARG A 15 -4.77 6.59 -12.53
N PRO A 16 -5.56 6.35 -11.48
CA PRO A 16 -6.99 6.64 -11.49
C PRO A 16 -7.25 8.05 -12.03
N HIS A 17 -8.31 8.21 -12.83
CA HIS A 17 -8.67 9.51 -13.39
C HIS A 17 -8.85 10.56 -12.28
N LYS A 18 -8.39 11.79 -12.53
CA LYS A 18 -8.51 12.93 -11.61
C LYS A 18 -9.95 13.09 -11.10
N GLY A 19 -10.10 13.39 -9.83
CA GLY A 19 -11.37 13.54 -9.11
C GLY A 19 -11.98 12.24 -8.57
N ARG A 20 -11.40 11.06 -8.85
CA ARG A 20 -11.89 9.76 -8.35
C ARG A 20 -10.98 9.11 -7.32
N ALA A 21 -9.73 9.54 -7.25
CA ALA A 21 -8.78 8.95 -6.30
C ALA A 21 -9.03 9.48 -4.90
N TRP A 22 -9.11 8.59 -3.92
CA TRP A 22 -9.23 8.94 -2.49
C TRP A 22 -8.17 9.96 -2.04
N SER A 23 -6.95 9.84 -2.57
CA SER A 23 -5.86 10.78 -2.30
C SER A 23 -6.18 12.23 -2.71
N GLU A 24 -6.90 12.42 -3.82
CA GLU A 24 -7.24 13.75 -4.33
C GLU A 24 -8.35 14.39 -3.48
N VAL A 25 -9.33 13.58 -3.05
CA VAL A 25 -10.38 14.04 -2.12
C VAL A 25 -9.76 14.46 -0.79
N ILE A 26 -8.84 13.65 -0.24
CA ILE A 26 -8.13 14.02 0.99
C ILE A 26 -7.31 15.30 0.78
N GLU A 27 -6.58 15.40 -0.33
CA GLU A 27 -5.78 16.59 -0.64
C GLU A 27 -6.64 17.84 -0.68
N GLU A 28 -7.76 17.81 -1.41
CA GLU A 28 -8.72 18.92 -1.48
C GLU A 28 -9.25 19.31 -0.10
N VAL A 29 -9.73 18.34 0.69
CA VAL A 29 -10.27 18.59 2.03
C VAL A 29 -9.18 19.14 2.96
N SER A 30 -7.95 18.66 2.83
CA SER A 30 -6.83 19.04 3.68
C SER A 30 -6.40 20.49 3.51
N GLU A 31 -6.60 21.06 2.33
CA GLU A 31 -6.26 22.46 2.01
C GLU A 31 -7.38 23.45 2.36
N ARG A 32 -8.59 22.97 2.71
CA ARG A 32 -9.68 23.85 3.16
C ARG A 32 -9.27 24.58 4.43
N VAL A 33 -9.55 25.87 4.48
CA VAL A 33 -9.26 26.74 5.61
C VAL A 33 -10.45 26.78 6.55
N ASP A 34 -10.18 26.63 7.85
CA ASP A 34 -11.16 26.87 8.90
C ASP A 34 -11.29 28.37 9.16
N ASP A 35 -12.51 28.90 9.10
CA ASP A 35 -12.76 30.34 9.26
C ASP A 35 -12.45 30.84 10.68
N LYS A 36 -12.50 29.97 11.69
CA LYS A 36 -12.26 30.38 13.09
C LYS A 36 -10.78 30.47 13.40
N SER A 37 -10.01 29.50 12.94
CA SER A 37 -8.57 29.43 13.25
C SER A 37 -7.68 30.05 12.18
N GLY A 38 -8.18 30.25 10.95
CA GLY A 38 -7.40 30.67 9.79
C GLY A 38 -6.36 29.63 9.33
N LYS A 39 -6.48 28.39 9.82
CA LYS A 39 -5.55 27.27 9.51
C LYS A 39 -6.25 26.30 8.57
N ASN A 40 -5.47 25.62 7.74
CA ASN A 40 -6.05 24.55 6.95
C ASN A 40 -6.26 23.27 7.77
N TYR A 41 -7.09 22.37 7.26
CA TYR A 41 -7.49 21.19 8.01
C TYR A 41 -6.33 20.24 8.29
N LYS A 42 -5.32 20.15 7.40
CA LYS A 42 -4.11 19.37 7.71
C LYS A 42 -3.34 19.91 8.92
N GLN A 43 -3.26 21.24 9.08
CA GLN A 43 -2.64 21.84 10.26
C GLN A 43 -3.45 21.53 11.53
N LEU A 44 -4.77 21.65 11.48
CA LEU A 44 -5.64 21.36 12.62
C LEU A 44 -5.56 19.88 13.05
N VAL A 45 -5.54 18.96 12.08
CA VAL A 45 -5.37 17.52 12.36
C VAL A 45 -3.99 17.24 12.95
N ALA A 46 -2.93 17.87 12.44
CA ALA A 46 -1.59 17.74 13.01
C ALA A 46 -1.55 18.25 14.47
N GLU A 47 -2.10 19.43 14.75
CA GLU A 47 -2.18 19.97 16.11
C GLU A 47 -2.96 19.06 17.06
N ALA A 48 -4.10 18.54 16.61
CA ALA A 48 -4.87 17.57 17.38
C ALA A 48 -4.07 16.29 17.68
N LEU A 49 -3.30 15.79 16.70
CA LEU A 49 -2.43 14.63 16.87
C LEU A 49 -1.34 14.90 17.92
N PHE A 50 -0.68 16.06 17.85
CA PHE A 50 0.31 16.49 18.85
C PHE A 50 -0.29 16.63 20.25
N ASN A 51 -1.48 17.23 20.37
CA ASN A 51 -2.16 17.36 21.65
C ASN A 51 -2.48 15.99 22.27
N ARG A 52 -2.91 15.00 21.47
CA ARG A 52 -3.13 13.63 21.95
C ARG A 52 -1.84 12.96 22.39
N ALA A 53 -0.75 13.14 21.63
CA ALA A 53 0.55 12.62 22.00
C ALA A 53 1.04 13.21 23.33
N ILE A 54 0.90 14.53 23.52
CA ILE A 54 1.25 15.21 24.77
C ILE A 54 0.41 14.69 25.94
N SER A 55 -0.87 14.36 25.72
CA SER A 55 -1.72 13.73 26.75
C SER A 55 -1.38 12.27 27.07
N GLY A 56 -0.38 11.68 26.39
CA GLY A 56 0.08 10.31 26.63
C GLY A 56 -0.56 9.24 25.75
N ASP A 57 -1.24 9.61 24.65
CA ASP A 57 -1.75 8.63 23.68
C ASP A 57 -0.58 7.96 22.95
N ILE A 58 -0.28 6.72 23.35
CA ILE A 58 0.82 5.91 22.79
C ILE A 58 0.70 5.74 21.27
N THR A 59 -0.52 5.68 20.74
CA THR A 59 -0.75 5.54 19.30
C THR A 59 -0.34 6.81 18.57
N ALA A 60 -0.72 7.97 19.10
CA ALA A 60 -0.34 9.27 18.55
C ALA A 60 1.18 9.51 18.62
N ILE A 61 1.81 9.12 19.74
CA ILE A 61 3.27 9.20 19.91
C ILE A 61 3.99 8.37 18.84
N LYS A 62 3.54 7.12 18.62
CA LYS A 62 4.11 6.25 17.58
C LYS A 62 3.91 6.81 16.18
N GLU A 63 2.73 7.31 15.86
CA GLU A 63 2.44 7.91 14.55
C GLU A 63 3.35 9.13 14.27
N ILE A 64 3.61 9.97 15.28
CA ILE A 64 4.54 11.09 15.15
C ILE A 64 5.97 10.59 14.94
N GLY A 65 6.43 9.63 15.76
CA GLY A 65 7.76 9.03 15.64
C GLY A 65 7.99 8.40 14.26
N ASP A 66 7.04 7.61 13.78
CA ASP A 66 7.09 6.96 12.46
C ASP A 66 7.16 7.97 11.30
N ARG A 67 6.64 9.19 11.47
CA ARG A 67 6.68 10.27 10.47
C ARG A 67 7.98 11.07 10.49
N ILE A 68 8.58 11.25 11.65
CA ILE A 68 9.82 12.04 11.82
C ILE A 68 11.05 11.16 11.58
N ASP A 69 11.13 10.03 12.27
CA ASP A 69 12.30 9.14 12.28
C ASP A 69 12.17 7.98 11.29
N GLY A 70 10.98 7.80 10.71
CA GLY A 70 10.66 6.70 9.83
C GLY A 70 10.27 5.42 10.58
N LYS A 71 9.60 4.50 9.89
CA LYS A 71 9.24 3.21 10.46
C LYS A 71 10.45 2.30 10.62
N ALA A 72 10.49 1.57 11.72
CA ALA A 72 11.46 0.50 11.89
C ALA A 72 11.34 -0.53 10.76
N LYS A 73 12.49 -1.01 10.23
CA LYS A 73 12.53 -2.01 9.17
C LYS A 73 11.86 -3.30 9.66
N GLN A 74 10.76 -3.68 9.03
CA GLN A 74 10.11 -4.96 9.30
C GLN A 74 10.98 -6.10 8.76
N GLN A 75 11.58 -6.89 9.65
CA GLN A 75 12.24 -8.13 9.25
C GLN A 75 11.17 -9.21 9.08
N MET A 76 10.79 -9.49 7.82
CA MET A 76 10.06 -10.71 7.52
C MET A 76 11.05 -11.87 7.49
N LYS A 77 11.02 -12.72 8.51
CA LYS A 77 11.64 -14.06 8.42
C LYS A 77 10.60 -14.99 7.79
N PRO A 78 10.72 -15.38 6.51
CA PRO A 78 9.92 -16.47 6.01
C PRO A 78 10.34 -17.73 6.77
N THR A 79 9.48 -18.26 7.63
CA THR A 79 9.64 -19.62 8.14
C THR A 79 9.38 -20.55 6.96
N LEU A 80 10.45 -20.99 6.31
CA LEU A 80 10.42 -22.15 5.43
C LEU A 80 10.10 -23.34 6.35
N VAL A 81 8.82 -23.65 6.51
CA VAL A 81 8.42 -24.98 6.94
C VAL A 81 8.89 -25.91 5.83
N ASP A 82 9.71 -26.91 6.15
CA ASP A 82 10.38 -27.88 5.27
C ASP A 82 9.43 -28.70 4.39
N LYS A 83 8.68 -28.01 3.56
CA LYS A 83 8.18 -28.49 2.29
C LYS A 83 8.65 -27.41 1.35
N GLN A 84 9.59 -27.72 0.46
CA GLN A 84 9.75 -26.96 -0.77
C GLN A 84 8.37 -26.89 -1.43
N VAL A 85 7.58 -25.88 -1.08
CA VAL A 85 6.46 -25.45 -1.87
C VAL A 85 7.13 -24.48 -2.84
N PRO A 86 7.48 -24.92 -4.06
CA PRO A 86 7.95 -23.97 -5.06
C PRO A 86 6.88 -22.91 -5.18
N ILE A 87 7.26 -21.64 -4.98
CA ILE A 87 6.36 -20.52 -5.25
C ILE A 87 5.96 -20.69 -6.71
N PRO A 88 4.70 -21.00 -7.05
CA PRO A 88 4.35 -21.27 -8.43
C PRO A 88 4.43 -19.94 -9.18
N ILE A 89 5.52 -19.74 -9.90
CA ILE A 89 5.61 -18.72 -10.94
C ILE A 89 4.63 -19.20 -12.03
N ARG A 90 3.42 -18.67 -12.00
CA ARG A 90 2.37 -18.99 -12.97
C ARG A 90 2.78 -18.40 -14.32
N LEU A 91 3.48 -19.18 -15.13
CA LEU A 91 3.69 -18.90 -16.54
C LEU A 91 2.33 -19.06 -17.23
N MET A 92 1.62 -17.95 -17.38
CA MET A 92 0.36 -17.87 -18.11
C MET A 92 0.70 -17.86 -19.61
N ASN A 93 0.96 -19.04 -20.18
CA ASN A 93 0.90 -19.25 -21.61
C ASN A 93 -0.46 -19.84 -21.91
N ASP A 94 -1.32 -19.02 -22.49
CA ASP A 94 -2.65 -19.45 -22.86
C ASP A 94 -2.61 -20.33 -24.12
N TYR A 95 -3.48 -21.34 -24.08
CA TYR A 95 -4.07 -22.14 -25.14
C TYR A 95 -3.29 -23.33 -25.73
N GLU A 96 -4.01 -24.46 -25.68
CA GLU A 96 -3.82 -25.74 -26.34
C GLU A 96 -2.76 -26.67 -25.74
N ASN A 97 -3.18 -27.46 -24.75
CA ASN A 97 -3.55 -28.86 -24.99
C ASN A 97 -4.09 -29.46 -23.69
N ASP A 98 -5.40 -29.78 -23.69
CA ASP A 98 -5.92 -30.89 -22.91
C ASP A 98 -4.98 -32.08 -23.10
N VAL A 99 -4.54 -32.73 -22.01
CA VAL A 99 -4.18 -34.16 -21.92
C VAL A 99 -3.52 -34.47 -20.56
N ILE A 100 -4.29 -35.21 -19.75
CA ILE A 100 -3.88 -36.24 -18.78
C ILE A 100 -3.35 -35.76 -17.42
N PHE A 101 -4.27 -35.50 -16.48
CA PHE A 101 -4.15 -36.07 -15.13
C PHE A 101 -4.83 -37.45 -15.16
N LYS A 102 -4.04 -38.52 -15.24
CA LYS A 102 -4.50 -39.87 -14.88
C LYS A 102 -3.74 -40.36 -13.65
N SER A 103 -4.53 -40.53 -12.58
CA SER A 103 -4.44 -41.57 -11.56
C SER A 103 -3.16 -41.65 -10.71
N PHE A 104 -3.27 -41.10 -9.49
CA PHE A 104 -2.66 -41.69 -8.30
C PHE A 104 -3.79 -42.40 -7.53
N GLU A 105 -3.98 -43.68 -7.77
CA GLU A 105 -4.59 -44.62 -6.83
C GLU A 105 -3.90 -45.98 -6.98
N SER A 106 -3.70 -46.59 -5.80
CA SER A 106 -2.90 -47.78 -5.44
C SER A 106 -1.39 -47.58 -5.26
#